data_AF-A0A9Y2JMD3-F1
#
_entry.id   AF-A0A9Y2JMD3-F1
#
_cell.length_a   1.000
_cell.length_b   1.000
_cell.length_c   1.000
_cell.angle_alpha   90.00
_cell.angle_beta   90.00
_cell.angle_gamma   90.00
#
_symmetry.space_group_name_H-M   'P 1'
#
loop_
_entity.id
_entity.type
_entity.pdbx_description
1 polymer ?
#
loop_
_entity_poly.entity_id
_entity_poly.type
_entity_poly.pdbx_seq_one_letter_code
_entity_poly.pdbx_strand_id
1 'polypeptide(L)'
;MKTFDELFAELAERARTRPDGSGTVAALDAGVHAQGKKVLEEAGEVWIAAEHESDERLAEEISQLLYRLQVLMLGRGLSTEDVYRYL
;
A
#
# COMPACT_ATOMS: atom_id res chain seq x y z
N MET A 1 -9.70 -12.31 7.08
CA MET A 1 -9.11 -11.04 7.56
C MET A 1 -7.62 -11.27 7.61
N LYS A 2 -6.84 -10.45 6.89
CA LYS A 2 -5.36 -10.51 6.95
C LYS A 2 -4.88 -9.41 7.88
N THR A 3 -3.83 -9.67 8.65
CA THR A 3 -3.14 -8.62 9.41
C THR A 3 -2.31 -7.72 8.48
N PHE A 4 -1.84 -6.59 8.99
CA PHE A 4 -0.92 -5.72 8.24
C PHE A 4 0.34 -6.47 7.81
N ASP A 5 0.90 -7.30 8.69
CA ASP A 5 2.11 -8.08 8.43
C ASP A 5 1.86 -9.23 7.45
N GLU A 6 0.70 -9.88 7.50
CA GLU A 6 0.32 -10.92 6.55
C GLU A 6 0.16 -10.36 5.13
N LEU A 7 -0.42 -9.16 4.99
CA LEU A 7 -0.46 -8.46 3.71
C LEU A 7 0.97 -8.15 3.23
N PHE A 8 1.82 -7.61 4.10
CA PHE A 8 3.18 -7.24 3.73
C PHE A 8 3.98 -8.45 3.25
N ALA A 9 3.87 -9.58 3.96
CA ALA A 9 4.52 -10.83 3.59
C ALA A 9 4.05 -11.33 2.20
N GLU A 10 2.75 -11.23 1.90
CA GLU A 10 2.22 -11.58 0.58
C GLU A 10 2.74 -10.66 -0.52
N LEU A 11 2.79 -9.35 -0.28
CA LEU A 11 3.31 -8.39 -1.27
C LEU A 11 4.81 -8.59 -1.50
N ALA A 12 5.57 -8.89 -0.45
CA ALA A 12 6.99 -9.25 -0.54
C ALA A 12 7.19 -10.53 -1.37
N GLU A 13 6.33 -11.54 -1.18
CA GLU A 13 6.38 -12.76 -1.96
C GLU A 13 6.03 -12.52 -3.43
N ARG A 14 5.05 -11.67 -3.74
CA ARG A 14 4.75 -11.24 -5.11
C ARG A 14 5.89 -10.46 -5.73
N ALA A 15 6.55 -9.60 -4.96
CA ALA A 15 7.73 -8.86 -5.42
C ALA A 15 8.88 -9.80 -5.79
N ARG A 16 9.04 -10.90 -5.03
CA ARG A 16 10.06 -11.93 -5.25
C ARG A 16 9.75 -12.86 -6.42
N THR A 17 8.54 -13.38 -6.47
CA THR A 17 8.10 -14.39 -7.48
C THR A 17 7.68 -13.76 -8.80
N ARG A 18 7.36 -12.46 -8.80
CA ARG A 18 6.97 -11.65 -9.95
C ARG A 18 5.94 -12.33 -10.87
N PRO A 19 4.76 -12.74 -10.35
CA PRO A 19 3.76 -13.43 -11.15
C PRO A 19 3.22 -12.52 -12.26
N ASP A 20 2.99 -13.11 -13.45
CA ASP A 20 2.47 -12.39 -14.61
C ASP A 20 1.13 -11.72 -14.31
N GLY A 21 0.97 -10.47 -14.77
CA GLY A 21 -0.25 -9.68 -14.55
C GLY A 21 -0.40 -9.11 -13.14
N SER A 22 0.60 -9.25 -12.26
CA SER A 22 0.54 -8.69 -10.91
C SER A 22 0.59 -7.17 -10.91
N GLY A 23 -0.50 -6.54 -10.44
CA GLY A 23 -0.56 -5.09 -10.25
C GLY A 23 0.49 -4.58 -9.23
N THR A 24 0.86 -5.40 -8.25
CA THR A 24 1.93 -5.08 -7.29
C THR A 24 3.28 -4.99 -7.98
N VAL A 25 3.59 -5.94 -8.86
CA VAL A 25 4.84 -5.94 -9.63
C VAL A 25 4.91 -4.73 -10.55
N ALA A 26 3.82 -4.43 -11.27
CA ALA A 26 3.74 -3.24 -12.11
C ALA A 26 3.92 -1.94 -11.31
N ALA A 27 3.34 -1.85 -10.11
CA ALA A 27 3.51 -0.69 -9.24
C ALA A 27 4.93 -0.55 -8.67
N LEU A 28 5.61 -1.69 -8.41
CA LEU A 28 7.02 -1.70 -8.02
C LEU A 28 7.91 -1.22 -9.17
N ASP A 29 7.70 -1.76 -10.37
CA ASP A 29 8.47 -1.43 -11.57
C ASP A 29 8.28 0.03 -12.03
N ALA A 30 7.13 0.64 -11.70
CA ALA A 30 6.86 2.06 -11.99
C ALA A 30 7.77 3.04 -11.21
N GLY A 31 8.47 2.55 -10.17
CA GLY A 31 9.46 3.30 -9.41
C GLY A 31 8.89 4.25 -8.36
N VAL A 32 9.78 4.73 -7.47
CA VAL A 32 9.43 5.47 -6.25
C VAL A 32 8.58 6.72 -6.50
N HIS A 33 8.81 7.43 -7.61
CA HIS A 33 8.04 8.64 -7.93
C HIS A 33 6.56 8.32 -8.18
N ALA A 34 6.27 7.25 -8.93
CA ALA A 34 4.91 6.82 -9.20
C ALA A 34 4.23 6.25 -7.93
N GLN A 35 4.98 5.50 -7.13
CA GLN A 35 4.50 4.98 -5.83
C GLN A 35 4.11 6.12 -4.88
N GLY A 36 4.97 7.14 -4.75
CA GLY A 36 4.70 8.31 -3.91
C GLY A 36 3.49 9.12 -4.39
N LYS A 37 3.31 9.29 -5.71
CA LYS A 37 2.09 9.91 -6.27
C LYS A 37 0.84 9.15 -5.87
N LYS A 38 0.87 7.81 -5.94
CA LYS A 38 -0.27 6.99 -5.53
C LYS A 38 -0.55 7.09 -4.04
N VAL A 39 0.46 7.10 -3.17
CA VAL A 39 0.23 7.34 -1.72
C VAL A 39 -0.49 8.67 -1.48
N LEU A 40 -0.10 9.73 -2.18
CA LEU A 40 -0.75 11.05 -2.04
C LEU A 40 -2.19 11.06 -2.59
N GLU A 41 -2.43 10.37 -3.70
CA GLU A 41 -3.77 10.19 -4.30
C GLU A 41 -4.72 9.53 -3.29
N GLU A 42 -4.37 8.35 -2.77
CA GLU A 42 -5.22 7.64 -1.80
C GLU A 42 -5.39 8.43 -0.49
N ALA A 43 -4.37 9.20 -0.06
CA ALA A 43 -4.51 10.04 1.12
C ALA A 43 -5.57 11.14 0.94
N GLY A 44 -5.66 11.70 -0.27
CA GLY A 44 -6.73 12.63 -0.63
C GLY A 44 -8.09 11.95 -0.66
N GLU A 45 -8.18 10.74 -1.21
CA GLU A 45 -9.42 9.96 -1.26
C GLU A 45 -9.91 9.54 0.13
N VAL A 46 -9.00 9.13 1.03
CA VAL A 46 -9.30 8.87 2.45
C VAL A 46 -9.88 10.12 3.12
N TRP A 47 -9.28 11.30 2.87
CA TRP A 47 -9.79 12.53 3.45
C TRP A 47 -11.20 12.86 2.94
N ILE A 48 -11.42 12.79 1.63
CA ILE A 48 -12.74 13.03 1.02
C ILE A 48 -13.77 12.04 1.58
N ALA A 49 -13.44 10.75 1.62
CA ALA A 49 -14.34 9.72 2.11
C ALA A 49 -14.69 9.92 3.60
N ALA A 50 -13.73 10.37 4.41
CA ALA A 50 -13.95 10.64 5.83
C ALA A 50 -14.91 11.82 6.07
N GLU A 51 -14.96 12.80 5.16
CA GLU A 51 -15.86 13.95 5.29
C GLU A 51 -17.22 13.76 4.64
N HIS A 52 -17.31 12.93 3.59
CA HIS A 52 -18.45 12.98 2.66
C HIS A 52 -19.06 11.63 2.31
N GLU A 53 -18.44 10.50 2.68
CA GLU A 53 -18.88 9.17 2.23
C GLU A 53 -19.25 8.25 3.42
N SER A 54 -19.71 7.03 3.11
CA SER A 54 -20.05 6.04 4.13
C SER A 54 -18.81 5.40 4.79
N ASP A 55 -19.00 4.81 5.97
CA ASP A 55 -17.96 4.02 6.64
C ASP A 55 -17.41 2.89 5.75
N GLU A 56 -18.23 2.30 4.88
CA GLU A 56 -17.75 1.28 3.94
C GLU A 56 -16.78 1.87 2.90
N ARG A 57 -17.10 3.04 2.35
CA ARG A 57 -16.22 3.75 1.40
C ARG A 57 -14.95 4.22 2.08
N LEU A 58 -15.03 4.78 3.29
CA LEU A 58 -13.85 5.17 4.05
C LEU A 58 -12.94 3.95 4.33
N ALA A 59 -13.50 2.82 4.73
CA ALA A 59 -12.74 1.60 4.97
C ALA A 59 -12.06 1.09 3.68
N GLU A 60 -12.72 1.22 2.53
CA GLU A 60 -12.15 0.90 1.22
C GLU A 60 -10.92 1.77 0.93
N GLU A 61 -11.03 3.09 1.04
CA GLU A 61 -9.90 4.00 0.75
C GLU A 61 -8.73 3.82 1.74
N ILE A 62 -9.03 3.59 3.03
CA ILE A 62 -7.99 3.26 4.01
C ILE A 62 -7.27 1.98 3.60
N SER A 63 -7.99 0.97 3.12
CA SER A 63 -7.37 -0.29 2.66
C SER A 63 -6.43 -0.06 1.47
N GLN A 64 -6.82 0.81 0.53
CA GLN A 64 -5.99 1.17 -0.63
C GLN A 64 -4.74 1.93 -0.19
N LEU A 65 -4.87 2.91 0.72
CA LEU A 65 -3.76 3.66 1.27
C LEU A 65 -2.75 2.74 1.98
N LEU A 66 -3.21 1.82 2.84
CA LEU A 66 -2.35 0.84 3.51
C LEU A 66 -1.60 -0.03 2.51
N TYR A 67 -2.27 -0.49 1.44
CA TYR A 67 -1.62 -1.21 0.34
C TYR A 67 -0.53 -0.36 -0.34
N ARG A 68 -0.81 0.90 -0.69
CA ARG A 68 0.17 1.78 -1.35
C ARG A 68 1.39 2.05 -0.47
N LEU A 69 1.18 2.23 0.83
CA LEU A 69 2.26 2.40 1.80
C LEU A 69 3.17 1.17 1.82
N GLN A 70 2.62 -0.04 1.86
CA GLN A 70 3.42 -1.27 1.82
C GLN A 70 4.15 -1.46 0.48
N VAL A 71 3.55 -1.09 -0.65
CA VAL A 71 4.24 -1.08 -1.96
C VAL A 71 5.42 -0.11 -1.96
N LEU A 72 5.25 1.09 -1.39
CA LEU A 72 6.34 2.06 -1.26
C LEU A 72 7.44 1.57 -0.32
N MET A 73 7.08 0.91 0.79
CA MET A 73 8.04 0.26 1.70
C MET A 73 8.90 -0.75 0.94
N LEU A 74 8.27 -1.67 0.20
CA LEU A 74 8.97 -2.66 -0.63
C LEU A 74 9.84 -2.01 -1.71
N GLY A 75 9.31 -1.00 -2.41
CA GLY A 75 10.05 -0.24 -3.42
C GLY A 75 11.27 0.50 -2.87
N ARG A 76 11.32 0.74 -1.56
CA ARG A 76 12.43 1.38 -0.84
C ARG A 76 13.26 0.42 0.00
N GLY A 77 12.90 -0.86 0.06
CA GLY A 77 13.58 -1.88 0.85
C GLY A 77 13.38 -1.75 2.36
N LEU A 78 12.24 -1.20 2.81
CA LEU A 78 11.88 -1.10 4.23
C LEU A 78 11.08 -2.32 4.70
N SER A 79 11.36 -2.79 5.90
CA SER A 79 10.58 -3.82 6.59
C SER A 79 9.44 -3.20 7.42
N THR A 80 8.49 -4.02 7.88
CA THR A 80 7.49 -3.59 8.88
C THR A 80 8.16 -3.21 10.20
N GLU A 81 9.23 -3.90 10.60
CA GLU A 81 10.02 -3.59 11.81
C GLU A 81 10.65 -2.19 11.75
N ASP A 82 11.13 -1.76 10.58
CA ASP A 82 11.69 -0.42 10.40
C ASP A 82 10.65 0.68 10.66
N VAL A 83 9.38 0.41 10.33
CA VAL A 83 8.26 1.34 10.57
C VAL A 83 7.79 1.25 12.03
N TYR A 84 7.61 0.02 12.54
CA TYR A 84 7.12 -0.23 13.90
C TYR A 84 8.03 0.30 14.99
N ARG A 85 9.33 0.50 14.72
CA ARG A 85 10.25 1.17 15.67
C ARG A 85 9.79 2.57 16.08
N TYR A 86 8.94 3.22 15.27
CA TYR A 86 8.45 4.58 15.51
C TYR A 86 7.01 4.63 16.03
N LEU A 87 6.39 3.48 16.32
CA LEU A 87 5.05 3.37 16.89
C LEU A 87 5.13 3.05 18.40
#